data_AF-A0A958IK56-F1
#
_entry.id   AF-A0A958IK56-F1
#
_cell.length_a   1.000
_cell.length_b   1.000
_cell.length_c   1.000
_cell.angle_alpha   90.00
_cell.angle_beta   90.00
_cell.angle_gamma   90.00
#
_symmetry.space_group_name_H-M   'P 1'
#
loop_
_entity.id
_entity.type
_entity.pdbx_description
1 polymer ?
#
loop_
_entity_poly.entity_id
_entity_poly.type
_entity_poly.pdbx_seq_one_letter_code
_entity_poly.pdbx_strand_id
1 'polypeptide(L)'
;EEIYKILEERYPDNTDVLYNLGVVYYTKGEYKDALEKFIEAIKIDQNLDSYLYAGMTYEMLGNKEMALKYYQDRVRFKKSDDDEFAKEAMHGIRKLREELKLNSGEVQ
;
A
#
# COMPACT_ATOMS: atom_id res chain seq x y z
N GLU A 1 -0.63 10.83 15.71
CA GLU A 1 0.60 10.01 15.85
C GLU A 1 0.73 9.48 17.26
N GLU A 2 0.83 10.32 18.29
CA GLU A 2 1.04 9.90 19.68
C GLU A 2 0.04 8.86 20.20
N ILE A 3 -1.26 9.05 19.95
CA ILE A 3 -2.31 8.06 20.29
C ILE A 3 -2.06 6.73 19.58
N TYR A 4 -1.66 6.74 18.31
CA TYR A 4 -1.45 5.51 17.54
C TYR A 4 -0.18 4.76 17.98
N LYS A 5 0.88 5.46 18.41
CA LYS A 5 2.06 4.84 19.02
C LYS A 5 1.71 4.13 20.34
N ILE A 6 0.90 4.77 21.19
CA ILE A 6 0.42 4.14 22.43
C ILE A 6 -0.43 2.89 22.12
N LEU A 7 -1.27 2.97 21.08
CA LEU A 7 -2.08 1.84 20.65
C LEU A 7 -1.21 0.70 20.08
N GLU A 8 -0.15 1.02 19.34
CA GLU A 8 0.80 0.05 18.80
C GLU A 8 1.53 -0.68 19.93
N GLU A 9 2.05 0.05 20.93
CA GLU A 9 2.70 -0.56 22.10
C GLU A 9 1.77 -1.53 22.85
N ARG A 10 0.48 -1.19 22.94
CA ARG A 10 -0.52 -2.00 23.64
C ARG A 10 -1.04 -3.16 22.80
N TYR A 11 -1.06 -3.01 21.49
CA TYR A 11 -1.62 -3.97 20.53
C TYR A 11 -0.69 -4.09 19.30
N PRO A 12 0.52 -4.65 19.47
CA PRO A 12 1.56 -4.62 18.43
C PRO A 12 1.18 -5.40 17.16
N ASP A 13 0.32 -6.41 17.29
CA ASP A 13 -0.13 -7.23 16.18
C ASP A 13 -1.48 -6.78 15.60
N ASN A 14 -2.00 -5.62 16.04
CA ASN A 14 -3.25 -5.09 15.52
C ASN A 14 -3.00 -4.35 14.19
N THR A 15 -3.41 -4.98 13.10
CA THR A 15 -3.15 -4.48 11.74
C THR A 15 -3.91 -3.19 11.42
N ASP A 16 -5.07 -2.94 12.04
CA ASP A 16 -5.76 -1.65 11.91
C ASP A 16 -4.98 -0.52 12.57
N VAL A 17 -4.36 -0.78 13.73
CA VAL A 17 -3.51 0.21 14.42
C VAL A 17 -2.27 0.51 13.58
N LEU A 18 -1.59 -0.52 13.09
CA LEU A 18 -0.41 -0.39 12.23
C LEU A 18 -0.74 0.36 10.93
N TYR A 19 -1.84 -0.02 10.27
CA TYR A 19 -2.34 0.67 9.08
C TYR A 19 -2.60 2.15 9.35
N ASN A 20 -3.36 2.48 10.39
CA ASN A 20 -3.69 3.87 10.71
C ASN A 20 -2.46 4.69 11.09
N LEU A 21 -1.49 4.10 11.81
CA LEU A 21 -0.22 4.76 12.08
C LEU A 21 0.59 5.00 10.80
N GLY A 22 0.61 4.03 9.89
CA GLY A 22 1.19 4.18 8.56
C GLY A 22 0.54 5.31 7.75
N VAL A 23 -0.79 5.45 7.79
CA VAL A 23 -1.52 6.57 7.16
C VAL A 23 -1.11 7.92 7.77
N VAL A 24 -0.96 7.98 9.10
CA VAL A 24 -0.49 9.19 9.78
C VAL A 24 0.91 9.58 9.30
N TYR A 25 1.84 8.62 9.19
CA TYR A 25 3.18 8.88 8.66
C TYR A 25 3.15 9.30 7.19
N TYR A 26 2.33 8.64 6.38
CA TYR A 26 2.17 8.96 4.96
C TYR A 26 1.68 10.40 4.76
N THR A 27 0.66 10.82 5.50
CA THR A 27 0.11 12.19 5.40
C THR A 27 1.08 13.27 5.85
N LYS A 28 2.09 12.92 6.65
CA LYS A 28 3.19 13.81 7.06
C LYS A 28 4.36 13.84 6.06
N GLY A 29 4.35 12.98 5.05
CA GLY A 29 5.47 12.78 4.14
C GLY A 29 6.61 11.93 4.71
N GLU A 30 6.39 11.28 5.85
CA GLU A 30 7.32 10.36 6.51
C GLU A 30 7.22 8.97 5.85
N TYR A 31 7.53 8.91 4.57
CA TYR A 31 7.23 7.74 3.73
C TYR A 31 7.98 6.46 4.13
N LYS A 32 9.17 6.57 4.75
CA LYS A 32 9.90 5.38 5.20
C LYS A 32 9.21 4.72 6.39
N ASP A 33 8.82 5.50 7.38
CA ASP A 33 8.11 5.03 8.57
C ASP A 33 6.70 4.54 8.19
N ALA A 34 6.03 5.24 7.27
CA ALA A 34 4.76 4.79 6.71
C ALA A 34 4.87 3.40 6.08
N LEU A 35 5.88 3.21 5.23
CA LEU A 35 6.11 1.93 4.56
C LEU A 35 6.35 0.81 5.56
N GLU A 36 7.19 1.04 6.58
CA GLU A 36 7.45 0.04 7.62
C GLU A 36 6.16 -0.47 8.26
N LYS A 37 5.27 0.44 8.69
CA LYS A 37 4.00 0.07 9.32
C LYS A 37 3.05 -0.66 8.38
N PHE A 38 2.97 -0.25 7.10
CA PHE A 38 2.17 -0.97 6.11
C PHE A 38 2.70 -2.39 5.85
N ILE A 39 4.03 -2.56 5.78
CA ILE A 39 4.64 -3.88 5.58
C ILE A 39 4.42 -4.80 6.79
N GLU A 40 4.48 -4.26 8.01
CA GLU A 40 4.14 -5.01 9.23
C GLU A 40 2.69 -5.50 9.20
N ALA A 41 1.73 -4.62 8.91
CA ALA A 41 0.32 -4.98 8.79
C ALA A 41 0.10 -6.09 7.73
N ILE A 42 0.75 -5.97 6.56
CA ILE A 42 0.69 -6.99 5.50
C ILE A 42 1.22 -8.35 5.97
N LYS A 43 2.31 -8.37 6.74
CA LYS A 43 2.92 -9.62 7.23
C LYS A 43 2.04 -10.36 8.24
N ILE A 44 1.23 -9.63 9.01
CA ILE A 44 0.41 -10.21 10.08
C ILE A 44 -0.86 -10.87 9.52
N ASP A 45 -1.66 -10.14 8.72
CA ASP A 45 -2.97 -10.64 8.27
C ASP A 45 -3.27 -10.39 6.78
N GLN A 46 -2.27 -10.00 5.99
CA GLN A 46 -2.45 -9.57 4.59
C GLN A 46 -3.44 -8.40 4.47
N ASN A 47 -3.38 -7.43 5.39
CA ASN A 47 -4.22 -6.24 5.40
C ASN A 47 -4.28 -5.59 4.01
N LEU A 48 -5.43 -5.69 3.36
CA LEU A 48 -5.59 -5.27 1.97
C LEU A 48 -5.33 -3.78 1.80
N ASP A 49 -5.83 -2.96 2.71
CA ASP A 49 -5.69 -1.50 2.59
C ASP A 49 -4.22 -1.08 2.70
N SER A 50 -3.43 -1.80 3.49
CA SER A 50 -1.98 -1.62 3.58
C SER A 50 -1.24 -1.95 2.28
N TYR A 51 -1.72 -2.87 1.43
CA TYR A 51 -1.13 -3.09 0.10
C TYR A 51 -1.29 -1.86 -0.81
N LEU A 52 -2.45 -1.21 -0.79
CA LEU A 52 -2.67 0.01 -1.58
C LEU A 52 -1.70 1.12 -1.12
N TYR A 53 -1.68 1.39 0.18
CA TYR A 53 -0.85 2.45 0.73
C TYR A 53 0.64 2.16 0.63
N ALA A 54 1.07 0.90 0.74
CA ALA A 54 2.46 0.52 0.44
C ALA A 54 2.81 0.85 -1.03
N GLY A 55 1.91 0.56 -1.97
CA GLY A 55 2.07 0.95 -3.38
C GLY A 55 2.26 2.46 -3.57
N MET A 56 1.37 3.26 -2.98
CA MET A 56 1.45 4.74 -3.01
C MET A 56 2.75 5.23 -2.36
N THR A 57 3.12 4.64 -1.23
CA THR A 57 4.33 5.02 -0.50
C THR A 57 5.60 4.73 -1.30
N TYR A 58 5.66 3.59 -2.01
CA TYR A 58 6.76 3.30 -2.92
C TYR A 58 6.82 4.28 -4.11
N GLU A 59 5.68 4.75 -4.64
CA GLU A 59 5.69 5.83 -5.65
C GLU A 59 6.31 7.11 -5.09
N MET A 60 5.92 7.50 -3.87
CA MET A 60 6.47 8.70 -3.20
C MET A 60 7.96 8.57 -2.90
N LEU A 61 8.45 7.35 -2.69
CA LEU A 61 9.88 7.03 -2.54
C LEU A 61 10.61 6.86 -3.88
N GLY A 62 9.91 6.98 -5.02
CA GLY A 62 10.46 6.85 -6.37
C GLY A 62 10.72 5.42 -6.84
N ASN A 63 10.30 4.40 -6.09
CA ASN A 63 10.46 2.99 -6.44
C ASN A 63 9.22 2.48 -7.17
N LYS A 64 9.16 2.76 -8.48
CA LYS A 64 7.99 2.47 -9.32
C LYS A 64 7.74 0.98 -9.50
N GLU A 65 8.79 0.17 -9.53
CA GLU A 65 8.69 -1.29 -9.67
C GLU A 65 8.02 -1.92 -8.46
N MET A 66 8.42 -1.51 -7.25
CA MET A 66 7.78 -1.99 -6.02
C MET A 66 6.36 -1.45 -5.89
N ALA A 67 6.13 -0.18 -6.25
CA ALA A 67 4.78 0.37 -6.27
C ALA A 67 3.83 -0.45 -7.15
N LEU A 68 4.25 -0.76 -8.37
CA LEU A 68 3.50 -1.57 -9.31
C LEU A 68 3.20 -2.96 -8.73
N LYS A 69 4.18 -3.60 -8.09
CA LYS A 69 4.00 -4.90 -7.43
C LYS A 69 2.93 -4.85 -6.34
N TYR A 70 3.01 -3.90 -5.41
CA TYR A 70 2.06 -3.81 -4.29
C TYR A 70 0.65 -3.46 -4.75
N TYR A 71 0.49 -2.63 -5.79
CA TYR A 71 -0.82 -2.42 -6.40
C TYR A 71 -1.38 -3.68 -7.06
N GLN A 72 -0.54 -4.46 -7.76
CA GLN A 72 -0.97 -5.73 -8.34
C GLN A 72 -1.43 -6.73 -7.27
N ASP A 73 -0.68 -6.82 -6.17
CA ASP A 73 -1.07 -7.65 -5.03
C ASP A 73 -2.41 -7.16 -4.43
N ARG A 74 -2.62 -5.85 -4.27
CA ARG A 74 -3.91 -5.30 -3.80
C ARG A 74 -5.09 -5.73 -4.67
N VAL A 75 -4.91 -5.67 -5.98
CA VAL A 75 -5.95 -6.02 -6.97
C VAL A 75 -6.20 -7.52 -6.99
N ARG A 76 -5.14 -8.32 -6.88
CA ARG A 76 -5.22 -9.79 -6.86
C ARG A 76 -6.10 -10.30 -5.71
N PHE A 77 -6.05 -9.64 -4.56
CA PHE A 77 -6.79 -10.01 -3.36
C PHE A 77 -8.08 -9.20 -3.13
N LYS A 78 -8.61 -8.52 -4.16
CA LYS A 78 -9.81 -7.66 -4.03
C LYS A 78 -11.00 -8.37 -3.36
N LYS A 79 -11.76 -7.63 -2.54
CA LYS A 79 -12.91 -8.18 -1.77
C LYS A 79 -14.16 -8.42 -2.63
N SER A 80 -14.35 -7.60 -3.68
CA SER A 80 -15.48 -7.66 -4.62
C SER A 80 -15.19 -6.80 -5.86
N ASP A 81 -16.14 -6.75 -6.81
CA ASP A 81 -16.03 -5.87 -7.99
C ASP A 81 -16.23 -4.38 -7.64
N ASP A 82 -16.90 -4.08 -6.53
CA ASP A 82 -17.13 -2.72 -6.02
C ASP A 82 -16.04 -2.25 -5.04
N ASP A 83 -14.91 -2.97 -4.95
CA ASP A 83 -13.78 -2.62 -4.09
C ASP A 83 -13.06 -1.36 -4.59
N GLU A 84 -13.40 -0.22 -3.99
CA GLU A 84 -12.90 1.09 -4.40
C GLU A 84 -11.37 1.21 -4.28
N PHE A 85 -10.78 0.59 -3.25
CA PHE A 85 -9.32 0.60 -3.07
C PHE A 85 -8.62 -0.27 -4.13
N ALA A 86 -9.26 -1.34 -4.59
CA ALA A 86 -8.75 -2.08 -5.75
C ALA A 86 -8.83 -1.24 -7.03
N LYS A 87 -9.89 -0.43 -7.23
CA LYS A 87 -10.00 0.49 -8.39
C LYS A 87 -8.90 1.56 -8.35
N GLU A 88 -8.60 2.10 -7.17
CA GLU A 88 -7.50 3.05 -6.98
C GLU A 88 -6.15 2.40 -7.32
N ALA A 89 -5.90 1.18 -6.82
CA ALA A 89 -4.70 0.43 -7.18
C ALA A 89 -4.61 0.17 -8.70
N MET A 90 -5.72 -0.12 -9.38
CA MET A 90 -5.74 -0.24 -10.84
C MET A 90 -5.40 1.07 -11.56
N HIS A 91 -5.81 2.22 -11.02
CA HIS A 91 -5.41 3.52 -11.56
C HIS A 91 -3.89 3.71 -11.46
N GLY A 92 -3.31 3.43 -10.28
CA GLY A 92 -1.86 3.43 -10.06
C GLY A 92 -1.11 2.49 -11.02
N ILE A 93 -1.61 1.27 -11.23
CA ILE A 93 -1.04 0.30 -12.19
C ILE A 93 -1.01 0.87 -13.61
N ARG A 94 -2.12 1.45 -14.08
CA ARG A 94 -2.20 2.00 -15.45
C ARG A 94 -1.18 3.12 -15.65
N LYS A 95 -1.16 4.08 -14.73
CA LYS A 95 -0.21 5.20 -14.73
C LYS A 95 1.24 4.71 -14.75
N LEU A 96 1.62 3.82 -13.83
CA LEU A 96 3.00 3.33 -13.73
C LEU A 96 3.44 2.51 -14.95
N ARG A 97 2.54 1.74 -15.57
CA ARG A 97 2.86 1.01 -16.81
C ARG A 97 3.18 1.95 -17.97
N GLU A 98 2.41 3.03 -18.11
CA GLU A 98 2.68 4.06 -19.12
C GLU A 98 4.03 4.74 -18.87
N GLU A 99 4.31 5.13 -17.62
CA GLU A 99 5.57 5.78 -17.24
C GLU A 99 6.80 4.88 -17.44
N LEU A 100 6.67 3.59 -17.12
CA LEU A 100 7.74 2.60 -17.31
C LEU A 100 7.85 2.15 -18.78
N LYS A 101 7.02 2.67 -19.68
CA LYS A 101 6.89 2.22 -21.08
C LYS A 101 6.64 0.72 -21.19
N LEU A 102 6.02 0.13 -20.16
CA LEU A 102 5.52 -1.22 -20.17
C LEU A 102 4.22 -1.22 -20.97
N ASN A 103 4.36 -1.02 -22.29
CA ASN A 103 3.28 -1.27 -23.22
C ASN A 103 2.89 -2.75 -23.11
N SER A 104 1.60 -3.01 -23.03
CA SER A 104 1.00 -4.34 -23.12
C SER A 104 1.39 -4.97 -24.47
N GLY A 105 2.55 -5.62 -24.47
CA GLY A 105 3.12 -6.39 -25.57
C GLY A 105 3.43 -7.82 -25.15
N GLU A 106 2.81 -8.32 -24.08
CA GLU A 106 2.82 -9.74 -23.73
C GLU A 106 1.38 -10.26 -23.76
N VAL A 107 0.85 -10.32 -24.98
CA VAL A 107 -0.03 -11.41 -25.39
C VAL A 107 0.81 -12.26 -26.33
N GLN A 108 1.29 -13.40 -25.83
CA GLN A 108 1.54 -14.61 -26.61
C GLN A 108 0.95 -15.79 -25.84
#